data_AF-A0A059AYJ9-F1
#
_entry.id   AF-A0A059AYJ9-F1
#
_cell.length_a   1.000
_cell.length_b   1.000
_cell.length_c   1.000
_cell.angle_alpha   90.00
_cell.angle_beta   90.00
_cell.angle_gamma   90.00
#
_symmetry.space_group_name_H-M   'P 1'
#
loop_
_entity.id
_entity.type
_entity.pdbx_description
1 polymer ?
#
loop_
_entity_poly.entity_id
_entity_poly.type
_entity_poly.pdbx_seq_one_letter_code
_entity_poly.pdbx_strand_id
1 'polypeptide(L)'
;MQFYKPKRPASAFSVFMEEFKKQYKKKHPNNKSVAAVGKAGAGEWKVEYEKSMKAYIERQAEGTKTDEEESKNSMSKVNSEDEGEESSVEEDDE
;
A
#
# COMPACT_ATOMS: atom_id res chain seq x y z
N MET A 1 -7.29 -26.63 -22.43
CA MET A 1 -6.04 -25.87 -22.28
C MET A 1 -6.27 -24.78 -21.25
N GLN A 2 -5.67 -24.89 -20.08
CA GLN A 2 -5.76 -23.84 -19.06
C GLN A 2 -4.88 -22.67 -19.51
N PHE A 3 -5.48 -21.52 -19.77
CA PHE A 3 -4.75 -20.30 -20.12
C PHE A 3 -3.91 -19.86 -18.92
N TYR A 4 -2.59 -20.00 -19.01
CA TYR A 4 -1.67 -19.48 -18.01
C TYR A 4 -1.65 -17.95 -18.12
N LYS A 5 -2.39 -17.27 -17.24
CA LYS A 5 -2.26 -15.82 -17.07
C LYS A 5 -0.98 -15.55 -16.27
N PRO A 6 0.04 -14.89 -16.82
CA PRO A 6 1.26 -14.60 -16.09
C PRO A 6 0.94 -13.81 -14.82
N LYS A 7 1.55 -14.19 -13.70
CA LYS A 7 1.44 -13.42 -12.45
C LYS A 7 1.95 -12.01 -12.73
N ARG A 8 1.16 -11.01 -12.34
CA ARG A 8 1.48 -9.59 -12.55
C ARG A 8 2.84 -9.28 -11.92
N PRO A 9 3.71 -8.48 -12.56
CA PRO A 9 4.98 -8.08 -11.96
C PRO A 9 4.73 -7.35 -10.64
N ALA A 10 5.67 -7.45 -9.70
CA ALA A 10 5.54 -6.81 -8.39
C ALA A 10 5.50 -5.28 -8.53
N SER A 11 4.54 -4.64 -7.88
CA SER A 11 4.46 -3.19 -7.76
C SER A 11 5.50 -2.66 -6.77
N ALA A 12 5.88 -1.38 -6.90
CA ALA A 12 6.79 -0.70 -5.97
C ALA A 12 6.33 -0.82 -4.49
N PHE A 13 5.02 -0.75 -4.25
CA PHE A 13 4.45 -0.99 -2.92
C PHE A 13 4.65 -2.42 -2.42
N SER A 14 4.54 -3.43 -3.29
CA SER A 14 4.75 -4.83 -2.89
C SER A 14 6.19 -5.09 -2.50
N VAL A 15 7.15 -4.56 -3.26
CA VAL A 15 8.58 -4.65 -2.93
C VAL A 15 8.85 -3.97 -1.59
N PHE A 16 8.29 -2.79 -1.35
CA PHE A 16 8.38 -2.12 -0.05
C PHE A 16 7.76 -2.95 1.08
N MET A 17 6.56 -3.50 0.88
CA MET A 17 5.85 -4.26 1.91
C MET A 17 6.57 -5.57 2.26
N GLU A 18 7.28 -6.20 1.34
CA GLU A 18 8.10 -7.37 1.63
C GLU A 18 9.24 -7.05 2.60
N GLU A 19 9.91 -5.92 2.40
CA GLU A 19 10.97 -5.42 3.27
C GLU A 19 10.42 -4.96 4.63
N PHE A 20 9.31 -4.21 4.59
CA PHE A 20 8.61 -3.76 5.80
C PHE A 20 8.14 -4.93 6.66
N LYS A 21 7.53 -5.97 6.07
CA LYS A 21 7.08 -7.16 6.80
C LYS A 21 8.23 -7.87 7.52
N LYS A 22 9.42 -7.95 6.90
CA LYS A 22 10.62 -8.53 7.53
C LYS A 22 11.07 -7.71 8.75
N GLN A 23 11.16 -6.39 8.59
CA GLN A 23 11.52 -5.45 9.66
C GLN A 23 10.49 -5.47 10.80
N TYR A 24 9.20 -5.47 10.46
CA TYR A 24 8.10 -5.42 11.40
C TYR A 24 8.02 -6.70 12.23
N LYS A 25 8.19 -7.89 11.63
CA LYS A 25 8.26 -9.16 12.38
C LYS A 25 9.43 -9.19 13.36
N LYS A 26 10.59 -8.62 13.00
CA LYS A 26 11.77 -8.55 13.88
C LYS A 26 11.52 -7.64 15.09
N LYS A 27 10.85 -6.49 14.89
CA LYS A 27 10.53 -5.53 15.97
C LYS A 27 9.29 -5.91 16.78
N HIS A 28 8.37 -6.67 16.18
CA HIS A 28 7.12 -7.10 16.80
C HIS A 28 7.01 -8.63 16.76
N PRO A 29 7.85 -9.37 17.51
CA PRO A 29 7.85 -10.84 17.51
C PRO A 29 6.53 -11.45 18.01
N ASN A 30 5.72 -10.70 18.77
CA ASN A 30 4.42 -11.14 19.27
C ASN A 30 3.22 -10.72 18.39
N ASN A 31 3.44 -10.00 17.28
CA ASN A 31 2.35 -9.58 16.42
C ASN A 31 2.02 -10.67 15.38
N LYS A 32 0.82 -11.25 15.48
CA LYS A 32 0.29 -12.28 14.58
C LYS A 32 -0.73 -11.74 13.56
N SER A 33 -1.06 -10.45 13.63
CA SER A 33 -2.12 -9.85 12.82
C SER A 33 -1.58 -9.28 11.52
N VAL A 34 -1.91 -9.95 10.41
CA VAL A 34 -1.61 -9.46 9.06
C VAL A 34 -2.29 -8.12 8.79
N ALA A 35 -3.47 -7.88 9.38
CA ALA A 35 -4.17 -6.60 9.30
C ALA A 35 -3.39 -5.47 9.99
N ALA A 36 -2.81 -5.71 11.17
CA ALA A 36 -1.98 -4.73 11.87
C ALA A 36 -0.71 -4.39 11.07
N VAL A 37 -0.05 -5.41 10.50
CA VAL A 37 1.12 -5.23 9.63
C VAL A 37 0.75 -4.45 8.36
N GLY A 38 -0.40 -4.75 7.75
CA GLY A 38 -0.91 -4.04 6.58
C GLY A 38 -1.20 -2.57 6.86
N LYS A 39 -1.87 -2.28 7.99
CA LYS A 39 -2.17 -0.91 8.42
C LYS A 39 -0.90 -0.10 8.71
N ALA A 40 0.06 -0.70 9.43
CA ALA A 40 1.33 -0.05 9.74
C ALA A 40 2.15 0.21 8.47
N GLY A 41 2.24 -0.79 7.57
CA GLY A 41 2.97 -0.66 6.31
C GLY A 41 2.35 0.38 5.37
N ALA A 42 1.02 0.47 5.29
CA ALA A 42 0.35 1.51 4.51
C ALA A 42 0.63 2.93 5.04
N GLY A 43 0.71 3.10 6.36
CA GLY A 43 1.08 4.37 6.99
C GLY A 43 2.52 4.78 6.67
N GLU A 44 3.46 3.86 6.83
CA GLU A 44 4.88 4.09 6.53
C GLU A 44 5.11 4.37 5.03
N TRP A 45 4.44 3.61 4.15
CA TRP A 45 4.52 3.84 2.71
C TRP A 45 4.04 5.24 2.31
N LYS A 46 2.95 5.72 2.93
CA LYS A 46 2.41 7.05 2.68
C LYS A 46 3.43 8.14 3.04
N VAL A 47 4.09 8.02 4.19
CA VAL A 47 5.12 8.96 4.62
C VAL A 47 6.35 8.92 3.70
N GLU A 48 6.82 7.73 3.34
CA GLU A 48 7.98 7.57 2.44
C GLU A 48 7.66 8.08 1.03
N TYR A 49 6.46 7.82 0.54
CA TYR A 49 5.97 8.34 -0.75
C TYR A 49 5.84 9.86 -0.72
N GLU A 50 5.23 10.44 0.32
CA GLU A 50 5.12 11.90 0.46
C GLU A 50 6.49 12.56 0.56
N LYS A 51 7.45 11.95 1.27
CA LYS A 51 8.83 12.46 1.37
C LYS A 51 9.58 12.39 0.05
N SER A 52 9.52 11.26 -0.65
CA SER A 52 10.17 11.08 -1.95
C SER A 52 9.52 11.96 -3.03
N MET A 53 8.20 12.11 -3.01
CA MET A 53 7.48 13.04 -3.88
C MET A 53 7.80 14.49 -3.56
N LYS A 54 7.88 14.88 -2.29
CA LYS A 54 8.29 16.24 -1.93
C LYS A 54 9.69 16.56 -2.45
N ALA A 55 10.64 15.64 -2.33
CA ALA A 55 11.99 15.83 -2.88
C ALA A 55 11.99 15.91 -4.41
N TYR A 56 11.14 15.11 -5.07
CA TYR A 56 10.97 15.17 -6.52
C TYR A 56 10.35 16.50 -6.96
N ILE A 57 9.28 16.95 -6.30
CA ILE A 57 8.59 18.21 -6.54
C ILE A 57 9.54 19.39 -6.28
N GLU A 58 10.31 19.39 -5.20
CA GLU A 58 11.28 20.46 -4.89
C GLU A 58 12.36 20.58 -5.97
N ARG A 59 12.90 19.44 -6.43
CA ARG A 59 13.86 19.42 -7.54
C ARG A 59 13.26 19.87 -8.86
N GLN A 60 11.99 19.54 -9.11
CA GLN A 60 11.28 20.00 -10.31
C GLN A 60 10.88 21.48 -10.19
N ALA A 61 10.54 21.95 -8.99
CA ALA A 61 10.15 23.33 -8.69
C ALA A 61 11.34 24.30 -8.79
N GLU A 62 12.56 23.83 -8.49
CA GLU A 62 13.80 24.54 -8.80
C GLU A 62 13.96 24.75 -10.33
N GLY A 63 13.37 23.87 -11.16
CA GLY A 63 13.34 23.99 -12.62
C GLY A 63 12.10 24.72 -13.19
N THR A 64 10.93 24.64 -12.55
CA THR A 64 9.67 25.21 -13.03
C THR A 64 8.75 25.58 -11.87
N LYS A 65 8.51 26.89 -11.69
CA LYS A 65 7.36 27.42 -10.94
C LYS A 65 6.06 26.82 -11.52
N THR A 66 5.01 26.62 -10.71
CA THR A 66 3.72 25.89 -10.95
C THR A 66 3.82 24.40 -10.59
N ASP A 67 2.97 23.78 -9.77
CA ASP A 67 1.60 24.09 -9.37
C ASP A 67 1.35 23.69 -7.92
N GLU A 68 0.42 24.43 -7.35
CA GLU A 68 -0.04 24.47 -5.99
C GLU A 68 -0.92 23.25 -5.68
N GLU A 69 -0.64 22.55 -4.59
CA GLU A 69 -1.68 21.97 -3.73
C GLU A 69 -2.80 21.11 -4.36
N GLU A 70 -2.51 20.13 -5.23
CA GLU A 70 -3.57 19.17 -5.61
C GLU A 70 -3.13 17.71 -5.62
N SER A 71 -3.25 17.06 -4.47
CA SER A 71 -3.78 15.68 -4.38
C SER A 71 -4.05 15.29 -2.92
N LYS A 72 -4.75 16.18 -2.21
CA LYS A 72 -5.47 15.84 -0.98
C LYS A 72 -6.86 15.25 -1.29
N ASN A 73 -7.18 14.97 -2.56
CA ASN A 73 -8.52 14.58 -3.03
C ASN A 73 -8.62 13.24 -3.80
N SER A 74 -7.71 12.28 -3.64
CA SER A 74 -7.94 10.89 -4.15
C SER A 74 -8.14 9.85 -3.05
N MET A 75 -8.50 10.28 -1.84
CA MET A 75 -9.07 9.41 -0.80
C MET A 75 -10.46 9.88 -0.36
N SER A 76 -11.18 10.59 -1.23
CA SER A 76 -12.58 10.97 -0.98
C SER A 76 -13.52 9.82 -1.33
N LYS A 77 -13.93 9.10 -0.27
CA LYS A 77 -15.34 8.73 -0.03
C LYS A 77 -16.01 7.83 -1.08
N VAL A 78 -15.84 6.52 -0.94
CA VAL A 78 -17.02 5.64 -0.97
C VAL A 78 -17.66 5.74 0.41
N ASN A 79 -18.82 6.39 0.47
CA ASN A 79 -19.56 6.65 1.70
C ASN A 79 -20.33 5.39 2.11
N SER A 80 -20.20 5.04 3.39
CA SER A 80 -21.21 4.46 4.31
C SER A 80 -22.38 3.63 3.77
N GLU A 81 -22.47 2.43 4.35
CA GLU A 81 -23.68 1.63 4.60
C GLU A 81 -24.36 0.99 3.39
N ASP A 82 -23.88 -0.19 3.00
CA ASP A 82 -24.73 -1.27 2.48
C ASP A 82 -24.14 -2.62 2.87
N GLU A 83 -25.07 -3.51 3.20
CA GLU A 83 -24.91 -4.81 3.84
C GLU A 83 -24.16 -5.82 2.94
N GLY A 84 -23.57 -6.84 3.56
CA GLY A 84 -23.19 -8.08 2.88
C GLY A 84 -21.71 -8.42 3.02
N GLU A 85 -21.35 -9.35 3.91
CA GLU A 85 -21.45 -10.79 3.65
C GLU A 85 -20.25 -11.30 2.83
N GLU A 86 -19.39 -12.01 3.57
CA GLU A 86 -18.52 -13.13 3.21
C GLU A 86 -17.88 -13.26 1.81
N SER A 87 -16.57 -13.52 1.82
CA SER A 87 -16.03 -14.67 1.09
C SER A 87 -14.71 -15.06 1.75
N SER A 88 -14.84 -15.81 2.84
CA SER A 88 -14.48 -17.22 2.97
C SER A 88 -13.01 -17.50 2.67
N VAL A 89 -12.25 -17.61 3.75
CA VAL A 89 -11.17 -18.59 3.81
C VAL A 89 -11.83 -19.95 3.58
N GLU A 90 -11.29 -20.78 2.71
CA GLU A 90 -11.35 -22.23 2.76
C GLU A 90 -10.13 -22.71 1.96
N GLU A 91 -9.05 -23.03 2.69
CA GLU A 91 -8.14 -24.10 2.26
C GLU A 91 -8.70 -25.37 2.88
N ASP A 92 -9.08 -26.35 2.07
CA ASP A 92 -9.14 -27.75 2.51
C ASP A 92 -8.69 -28.68 1.37
N ASP A 93 -7.93 -29.67 1.81
CA ASP A 93 -7.06 -30.63 1.15
C ASP A 93 -7.89 -31.81 0.61
N GLU A 94 -7.82 -32.13 -0.69
CA GLU A 94 -7.69 -33.51 -1.26
C GLU A 94 -7.49 -33.50 -2.79
#